data_AF-X6NV26-F1
#
_entry.id   AF-X6NV26-F1
#
_cell.length_a   1.000
_cell.length_b   1.000
_cell.length_c   1.000
_cell.angle_alpha   90.00
_cell.angle_beta   90.00
_cell.angle_gamma   90.00
#
_symmetry.space_group_name_H-M   'P 1'
#
loop_
_entity.id
_entity.type
_entity.pdbx_description
1 polymer ?
#
loop_
_entity_poly.entity_id
_entity_poly.type
_entity_poly.pdbx_seq_one_letter_code
_entity_poly.pdbx_strand_id
1 'polypeptide(L)'
;MSAIISTASWGDLMESCLSHDECTLDLFEGLKTLENGIYHNEERNRLRLSSECQIPTPIIEAFKNNNVISIGVFESINRVSFAIGDKLYLWNYISEKRWNSITNIGSQITCVGVIKAKSEIFVKEIEYVLIIATKTDIILTALEFANDQIDNDMKGHETKFKISINETETVKKIIGNNNGRIFIGFENGNVSEFKYWNENSWFGTTNISKCELISLTSPLSSSLSSSLSTLSYKMLDYVGHKLLPTNLLKSSYRHKPICDLIINENINNDKWLF
;
A
#
# COMPACT_ATOMS: atom_id res chain seq x y z
N MET A 1 37.99 41.04 35.30
CA MET A 1 37.03 40.73 34.23
C MET A 1 36.03 39.75 34.80
N SER A 2 34.86 40.26 35.14
CA SER A 2 33.77 39.56 35.83
C SER A 2 33.17 38.47 34.96
N ALA A 3 33.08 37.27 35.52
CA ALA A 3 32.27 36.20 34.97
C ALA A 3 30.82 36.67 34.83
N ILE A 4 30.34 36.78 33.60
CA ILE A 4 28.91 36.88 33.30
C ILE A 4 28.36 35.48 33.57
N ILE A 5 27.93 35.24 34.81
CA ILE A 5 27.14 34.06 35.14
C ILE A 5 25.77 34.33 34.52
N SER A 6 25.58 33.75 33.34
CA SER A 6 24.29 33.65 32.66
C SER A 6 23.24 33.15 33.65
N THR A 7 22.26 33.99 33.97
CA THR A 7 21.05 33.64 34.74
C THR A 7 20.03 32.95 33.85
N ALA A 8 20.47 32.11 32.92
CA ALA A 8 19.55 31.29 32.13
C ALA A 8 18.94 30.26 33.07
N SER A 9 17.60 30.27 33.16
CA SER A 9 16.91 29.20 33.85
C SER A 9 17.05 27.90 33.05
N TRP A 10 16.87 26.76 33.70
CA TRP A 10 16.82 25.48 32.99
C TRP A 10 15.71 25.43 31.92
N GLY A 11 14.66 26.24 32.08
CA GLY A 11 13.61 26.41 31.07
C GLY A 11 14.13 27.07 29.80
N ASP A 12 14.87 28.18 29.92
CA ASP A 12 15.42 28.91 28.77
C ASP A 12 16.43 28.05 28.00
N LEU A 13 17.20 27.23 28.72
CA LEU A 13 18.17 26.31 28.12
C LEU A 13 17.46 25.16 27.40
N MET A 14 16.40 24.59 27.99
CA MET A 14 15.58 23.55 27.36
C MET A 14 14.87 24.07 26.11
N GLU A 15 14.27 25.26 26.18
CA GLU A 15 13.59 25.89 25.04
C GLU A 15 14.56 26.21 23.90
N SER A 16 15.79 26.63 24.23
CA SER A 16 16.85 26.80 23.24
C SER A 16 17.29 25.48 22.60
N CYS A 17 17.38 24.39 23.36
CA CYS A 17 17.71 23.06 22.81
C CYS A 17 16.59 22.55 21.90
N LEU A 18 15.33 22.64 22.33
CA LEU A 18 14.17 22.25 21.54
C LEU A 18 14.05 23.08 20.26
N SER A 19 14.21 24.40 20.37
CA SER A 19 14.20 25.29 19.20
C SER A 19 15.32 24.94 18.22
N HIS A 20 16.50 24.55 18.72
CA HIS A 20 17.62 24.14 17.88
C HIS A 20 17.35 22.80 17.18
N ASP A 21 16.82 21.81 17.90
CA ASP A 21 16.48 20.50 17.37
C ASP A 21 15.33 20.58 16.34
N GLU A 22 14.30 21.40 16.59
CA GLU A 22 13.17 21.64 15.69
C GLU A 22 13.57 22.47 14.45
N CYS A 23 14.55 23.37 14.58
CA CYS A 23 15.08 24.14 13.44
C CYS A 23 15.91 23.27 12.48
N THR A 24 16.35 22.09 12.92
CA THR A 24 17.14 21.19 12.07
C THR A 24 16.25 20.29 11.21
N LEU A 25 16.45 20.43 9.89
CA LEU A 25 16.32 19.44 8.81
C LEU A 25 15.07 19.56 7.93
N ASP A 26 15.12 20.47 6.95
CA ASP A 26 14.77 20.02 5.61
C ASP A 26 15.79 18.95 5.21
N LEU A 27 15.39 17.67 5.31
CA LEU A 27 16.22 16.50 5.00
C LEU A 27 16.76 16.52 3.56
N PHE A 28 16.21 17.36 2.69
CA PHE A 28 16.62 17.53 1.31
C PHE A 28 17.43 18.80 1.05
N GLU A 29 17.48 19.72 2.02
CA GLU A 29 18.32 20.92 1.94
C GLU A 29 19.80 20.50 2.04
N GLY A 30 20.51 20.61 0.92
CA GLY A 30 21.91 20.17 0.80
C GLY A 30 22.13 18.84 0.10
N LEU A 31 21.07 18.07 -0.22
CA LEU A 31 21.16 16.85 -1.06
C LEU A 31 21.27 17.18 -2.57
N LYS A 32 22.18 18.07 -2.93
CA LYS A 32 22.54 18.36 -4.34
C LYS A 32 23.92 17.78 -4.61
N THR A 33 23.98 16.52 -5.01
CA THR A 33 25.24 15.88 -5.43
C THR A 33 25.10 15.30 -6.83
N LEU A 34 26.12 15.53 -7.66
CA LEU A 34 26.31 14.86 -8.95
C LEU A 34 27.13 13.57 -8.80
N GLU A 35 27.68 13.33 -7.61
CA GLU A 35 28.50 12.18 -7.26
C GLU A 35 27.70 11.19 -6.40
N ASN A 36 27.99 9.90 -6.59
CA ASN A 36 27.46 8.85 -5.72
C ASN A 36 27.93 9.13 -4.28
N GLY A 37 27.01 9.24 -3.32
CA GLY A 37 27.33 9.60 -1.93
C GLY A 37 28.35 8.67 -1.25
N ILE A 38 28.78 9.04 -0.06
CA ILE A 38 29.74 8.24 0.72
C ILE A 38 29.01 7.06 1.37
N TYR A 39 29.27 5.85 0.89
CA TYR A 39 28.76 4.62 1.50
C TYR A 39 29.74 4.12 2.56
N HIS A 40 29.34 4.21 3.82
CA HIS A 40 30.07 3.58 4.92
C HIS A 40 29.59 2.13 5.05
N ASN A 41 30.41 1.18 4.60
CA ASN A 41 30.18 -0.25 4.81
C ASN A 41 30.74 -0.76 6.15
N GLU A 42 31.16 0.16 7.03
CA GLU A 42 31.60 -0.17 8.39
C GLU A 42 30.42 -0.72 9.20
N GLU A 43 30.71 -1.55 10.21
CA GLU A 43 29.76 -2.22 11.14
C GLU A 43 28.94 -1.28 12.04
N ARG A 44 28.54 -0.13 11.52
CA ARG A 44 27.45 0.65 12.10
C ARG A 44 26.20 -0.19 11.90
N ASN A 45 25.87 -0.98 12.92
CA ASN A 45 24.66 -1.77 13.06
C ASN A 45 23.39 -0.88 13.07
N ARG A 46 23.19 -0.08 12.02
CA ARG A 46 22.08 0.89 11.90
C ARG A 46 20.75 0.18 11.68
N LEU A 47 20.79 -0.97 11.01
CA LEU A 47 19.67 -1.89 10.86
C LEU A 47 20.15 -3.26 11.33
N ARG A 48 19.30 -3.94 12.10
CA ARG A 48 19.51 -5.31 12.53
C ARG A 48 18.22 -6.07 12.28
N LEU A 49 18.35 -7.29 11.77
CA LEU A 49 17.23 -8.22 11.67
C LEU A 49 16.76 -8.55 13.10
N SER A 50 15.53 -8.20 13.43
CA SER A 50 14.96 -8.47 14.75
C SER A 50 14.38 -9.88 14.84
N SER A 51 13.75 -10.35 13.76
CA SER A 51 12.98 -11.59 13.75
C SER A 51 12.72 -12.06 12.32
N GLU A 52 12.61 -13.38 12.15
CA GLU A 52 12.12 -14.01 10.93
C GLU A 52 10.86 -14.82 11.26
N CYS A 53 9.81 -14.64 10.47
CA CYS A 53 8.55 -15.34 10.69
C CYS A 53 8.28 -16.29 9.52
N GLN A 54 7.91 -17.53 9.83
CA GLN A 54 7.58 -18.53 8.82
C GLN A 54 6.14 -18.35 8.32
N ILE A 55 5.95 -18.36 7.01
CA ILE A 55 4.62 -18.29 6.40
C ILE A 55 3.80 -19.52 6.86
N PRO A 56 2.52 -19.35 7.25
CA PRO A 56 1.68 -20.47 7.66
C PRO A 56 1.62 -21.59 6.62
N THR A 57 1.75 -22.84 7.07
CA THR A 57 1.74 -24.04 6.21
C THR A 57 0.56 -24.09 5.24
N PRO A 58 -0.70 -23.77 5.63
CA PRO A 58 -1.83 -23.82 4.69
C PRO A 58 -1.67 -22.86 3.50
N ILE A 59 -1.01 -21.72 3.71
CA ILE A 59 -0.72 -20.78 2.63
C ILE A 59 0.36 -21.39 1.73
N ILE A 60 1.47 -21.89 2.30
CA ILE A 60 2.55 -22.58 1.56
C ILE A 60 2.02 -23.75 0.72
N GLU A 61 1.07 -24.52 1.23
CA GLU A 61 0.45 -25.60 0.46
C GLU A 61 -0.40 -25.06 -0.71
N ALA A 62 -1.08 -23.93 -0.52
CA ALA A 62 -1.80 -23.26 -1.60
C ALA A 62 -0.86 -22.75 -2.71
N PHE A 63 0.38 -22.33 -2.37
CA PHE A 63 1.42 -22.00 -3.35
C PHE A 63 1.78 -23.18 -4.27
N LYS A 64 1.89 -24.39 -3.72
CA LYS A 64 2.38 -25.56 -4.47
C LYS A 64 1.47 -25.94 -5.65
N ASN A 65 0.19 -25.63 -5.53
CA ASN A 65 -0.83 -26.08 -6.47
C ASN A 65 -1.27 -24.99 -7.47
N ASN A 66 -0.87 -23.74 -7.26
CA ASN A 66 -1.35 -22.60 -8.03
C ASN A 66 -0.26 -21.53 -8.19
N ASN A 67 -0.25 -20.86 -9.34
CA ASN A 67 0.63 -19.71 -9.53
C ASN A 67 0.21 -18.57 -8.60
N VAL A 68 1.17 -18.03 -7.86
CA VAL A 68 1.03 -16.83 -7.02
C VAL A 68 1.00 -15.62 -7.93
N ILE A 69 0.02 -14.74 -7.71
CA ILE A 69 -0.21 -13.63 -8.63
C ILE A 69 0.19 -12.30 -8.00
N SER A 70 -0.09 -12.13 -6.70
CA SER A 70 0.19 -10.89 -6.00
C SER A 70 0.43 -11.13 -4.51
N ILE A 71 1.44 -10.46 -3.98
CA ILE A 71 1.78 -10.41 -2.56
C ILE A 71 1.83 -8.93 -2.16
N GLY A 72 1.28 -8.60 -0.99
CA GLY A 72 1.28 -7.22 -0.50
C GLY A 72 1.38 -7.17 1.01
N VAL A 73 2.10 -6.18 1.55
CA VAL A 73 2.19 -5.92 2.99
C VAL A 73 1.27 -4.76 3.33
N PHE A 74 0.40 -4.98 4.32
CA PHE A 74 -0.58 -4.02 4.80
C PHE A 74 -0.25 -3.66 6.25
N GLU A 75 0.66 -2.71 6.40
CA GLU A 75 1.15 -2.24 7.70
C GLU A 75 0.02 -1.65 8.57
N SER A 76 -0.98 -1.01 7.96
CA SER A 76 -2.11 -0.42 8.68
C SER A 76 -2.98 -1.45 9.42
N ILE A 77 -2.93 -2.72 9.03
CA ILE A 77 -3.70 -3.80 9.66
C ILE A 77 -2.82 -4.96 10.12
N ASN A 78 -1.49 -4.80 10.15
CA ASN A 78 -0.55 -5.87 10.49
C ASN A 78 -0.80 -7.18 9.71
N ARG A 79 -1.06 -7.10 8.39
CA ARG A 79 -1.28 -8.28 7.54
C ARG A 79 -0.34 -8.33 6.34
N VAL A 80 0.10 -9.54 5.99
CA VAL A 80 0.60 -9.86 4.65
C VAL A 80 -0.52 -10.54 3.86
N SER A 81 -0.73 -10.08 2.64
CA SER A 81 -1.71 -10.63 1.72
C SER A 81 -1.05 -11.54 0.68
N PHE A 82 -1.72 -12.64 0.36
CA PHE A 82 -1.33 -13.60 -0.67
C PHE A 82 -2.54 -13.88 -1.55
N ALA A 83 -2.52 -13.38 -2.78
CA ALA A 83 -3.53 -13.65 -3.79
C ALA A 83 -3.10 -14.87 -4.63
N ILE A 84 -3.85 -15.97 -4.47
CA ILE A 84 -3.57 -17.25 -5.10
C ILE A 84 -4.82 -17.69 -5.87
N GLY A 85 -4.80 -17.53 -7.19
CA GLY A 85 -5.97 -17.74 -8.03
C GLY A 85 -7.09 -16.74 -7.71
N ASP A 86 -8.23 -17.26 -7.27
CA ASP A 86 -9.43 -16.53 -6.83
C ASP A 86 -9.57 -16.47 -5.30
N LYS A 87 -8.53 -16.87 -4.56
CA LYS A 87 -8.51 -16.88 -3.09
C LYS A 87 -7.50 -15.86 -2.58
N LEU A 88 -7.88 -15.17 -1.51
CA LEU A 88 -7.01 -14.24 -0.81
C LEU A 88 -6.74 -14.75 0.60
N TYR A 89 -5.47 -14.90 0.95
CA TYR A 89 -5.03 -15.18 2.32
C TYR A 89 -4.44 -13.92 2.94
N LEU A 90 -4.76 -13.68 4.20
CA LEU A 90 -4.29 -12.55 5.00
C LEU A 90 -3.67 -13.10 6.28
N TRP A 91 -2.36 -12.98 6.41
CA TRP A 91 -1.58 -13.51 7.53
C TRP A 91 -1.15 -12.39 8.47
N ASN A 92 -1.39 -12.54 9.77
CA ASN A 92 -0.88 -11.64 10.79
C ASN A 92 0.61 -11.93 11.05
N TYR A 93 1.48 -11.01 10.63
CA TYR A 93 2.92 -11.14 10.82
C TYR A 93 3.40 -10.73 12.22
N ILE A 94 2.54 -10.09 13.04
CA ILE A 94 2.83 -9.79 14.45
C ILE A 94 2.47 -11.00 15.33
N SER A 95 1.41 -11.72 14.97
CA SER A 95 0.97 -12.93 15.67
C SER A 95 1.09 -14.15 14.75
N GLU A 96 2.27 -14.76 14.75
CA GLU A 96 2.79 -15.71 13.75
C GLU A 96 1.83 -16.85 13.34
N LYS A 97 0.82 -17.20 14.15
CA LYS A 97 -0.10 -18.32 13.90
C LYS A 97 -1.49 -17.93 13.38
N ARG A 98 -1.82 -16.65 13.26
CA ARG A 98 -3.16 -16.21 12.83
C ARG A 98 -3.18 -15.84 11.36
N TRP A 99 -4.03 -16.52 10.60
CA TRP A 99 -4.32 -16.17 9.22
C TRP A 99 -5.81 -16.33 8.94
N ASN A 100 -6.29 -15.57 7.96
CA ASN A 100 -7.67 -15.58 7.51
C ASN A 100 -7.67 -15.74 5.98
N SER A 101 -8.77 -16.23 5.42
CA SER A 101 -8.94 -16.33 3.97
C SER A 101 -10.29 -15.78 3.53
N ILE A 102 -10.29 -15.09 2.40
CA ILE A 102 -11.48 -14.66 1.68
C ILE A 102 -11.56 -15.49 0.40
N THR A 103 -12.66 -16.21 0.24
CA THR A 103 -12.93 -17.13 -0.88
C THR A 103 -14.16 -16.67 -1.65
N ASN A 104 -14.47 -17.34 -2.77
CA ASN A 104 -15.63 -17.05 -3.61
C ASN A 104 -15.61 -15.66 -4.26
N ILE A 105 -14.42 -15.13 -4.54
CA ILE A 105 -14.23 -13.84 -5.23
C ILE A 105 -14.63 -13.93 -6.72
N GLY A 106 -14.72 -15.16 -7.27
CA GLY A 106 -15.35 -15.48 -8.55
C GLY A 106 -14.45 -15.38 -9.78
N SER A 107 -13.35 -14.63 -9.69
CA SER A 107 -12.36 -14.49 -10.77
C SER A 107 -10.96 -14.32 -10.19
N GLN A 108 -9.94 -14.54 -11.03
CA GLN A 108 -8.54 -14.47 -10.62
C GLN A 108 -8.20 -13.06 -10.12
N ILE A 109 -7.63 -12.98 -8.91
CA ILE A 109 -7.23 -11.73 -8.27
C ILE A 109 -5.96 -11.20 -8.96
N THR A 110 -5.97 -9.91 -9.28
CA THR A 110 -4.87 -9.23 -9.98
C THR A 110 -4.13 -8.25 -9.06
N CYS A 111 -4.85 -7.59 -8.15
CA CYS A 111 -4.29 -6.64 -7.20
C CYS A 111 -5.18 -6.53 -5.96
N VAL A 112 -4.58 -6.25 -4.81
CA VAL A 112 -5.29 -6.01 -3.55
C VAL A 112 -4.75 -4.75 -2.90
N GLY A 113 -5.63 -3.94 -2.33
CA GLY A 113 -5.27 -2.77 -1.53
C GLY A 113 -6.12 -2.69 -0.27
N VAL A 114 -5.63 -1.94 0.72
CA VAL A 114 -6.37 -1.66 1.96
C VAL A 114 -6.46 -0.16 2.17
N ILE A 115 -7.58 0.32 2.69
CA ILE A 115 -7.80 1.73 3.04
C ILE A 115 -8.51 1.84 4.37
N LYS A 116 -8.45 3.04 4.96
CA LYS A 116 -9.34 3.42 6.06
C LYS A 116 -10.77 3.59 5.55
N ALA A 117 -11.73 3.05 6.28
CA ALA A 117 -13.14 3.16 5.96
C ALA A 117 -13.65 4.61 6.10
N LYS A 118 -14.59 4.99 5.24
CA LYS A 118 -15.33 6.25 5.36
C LYS A 118 -16.37 6.15 6.47
N SER A 119 -16.23 6.97 7.51
CA SER A 119 -17.13 7.03 8.67
C SER A 119 -18.57 7.37 8.31
N GLU A 120 -18.79 8.05 7.18
CA GLU A 120 -20.11 8.42 6.68
C GLU A 120 -20.80 7.30 5.88
N ILE A 121 -20.09 6.22 5.55
CA ILE A 121 -20.60 5.09 4.76
C ILE A 121 -20.72 3.82 5.60
N PHE A 122 -19.69 3.54 6.41
CA PHE A 122 -19.61 2.32 7.20
C PHE A 122 -19.91 2.57 8.68
N VAL A 123 -20.39 1.53 9.36
CA VAL A 123 -20.57 1.55 10.82
C VAL A 123 -19.20 1.62 11.52
N LYS A 124 -19.21 2.02 12.80
CA LYS A 124 -17.99 2.34 13.56
C LYS A 124 -17.04 1.13 13.68
N GLU A 125 -17.59 -0.07 13.71
CA GLU A 125 -16.88 -1.34 13.85
C GLU A 125 -16.06 -1.70 12.59
N ILE A 126 -16.38 -1.09 11.44
CA ILE A 126 -15.63 -1.28 10.20
C ILE A 126 -14.64 -0.13 10.04
N GLU A 127 -13.41 -0.33 10.55
CA GLU A 127 -12.34 0.67 10.45
C GLU A 127 -11.59 0.64 9.12
N TYR A 128 -11.55 -0.53 8.46
CA TYR A 128 -10.80 -0.75 7.23
C TYR A 128 -11.65 -1.42 6.16
N VAL A 129 -11.34 -1.07 4.91
CA VAL A 129 -11.95 -1.68 3.72
C VAL A 129 -10.83 -2.24 2.85
N LEU A 130 -11.04 -3.47 2.41
CA LEU A 130 -10.17 -4.15 1.47
C LEU A 130 -10.74 -3.97 0.06
N ILE A 131 -9.88 -3.57 -0.87
CA ILE A 131 -10.20 -3.47 -2.30
C ILE A 131 -9.57 -4.67 -2.98
N ILE A 132 -10.41 -5.50 -3.58
CA ILE A 132 -9.98 -6.69 -4.32
C ILE A 132 -10.28 -6.42 -5.79
N ALA A 133 -9.23 -6.31 -6.60
CA ALA A 133 -9.35 -6.29 -8.06
C ALA A 133 -9.10 -7.69 -8.61
N THR A 134 -10.02 -8.15 -9.45
CA THR A 134 -9.92 -9.39 -10.22
C THR A 134 -9.68 -9.06 -11.70
N LYS A 135 -9.75 -10.07 -12.58
CA LYS A 135 -9.77 -9.83 -14.02
C LYS A 135 -11.05 -9.15 -14.51
N THR A 136 -12.15 -9.26 -13.77
CA THR A 136 -13.48 -8.85 -14.23
C THR A 136 -14.12 -7.80 -13.35
N ASP A 137 -13.68 -7.65 -12.10
CA ASP A 137 -14.38 -6.82 -11.11
C ASP A 137 -13.40 -6.13 -10.14
N ILE A 138 -13.81 -4.98 -9.63
CA ILE A 138 -13.24 -4.33 -8.46
C ILE A 138 -14.30 -4.35 -7.36
N ILE A 139 -13.97 -4.97 -6.23
CA ILE A 139 -14.90 -5.25 -5.14
C ILE A 139 -14.36 -4.64 -3.85
N LEU A 140 -15.21 -3.90 -3.12
CA LEU A 140 -14.90 -3.46 -1.75
C LEU A 140 -15.44 -4.48 -0.76
N THR A 141 -14.60 -4.89 0.18
CA THR A 141 -14.92 -5.83 1.26
C THR A 141 -14.66 -5.14 2.59
N ALA A 142 -15.67 -5.05 3.44
CA ALA A 142 -15.54 -4.48 4.78
C ALA A 142 -14.78 -5.46 5.68
N LEU A 143 -13.81 -4.96 6.45
CA LEU A 143 -13.04 -5.78 7.38
C LEU A 143 -13.57 -5.58 8.81
N GLU A 144 -13.97 -6.68 9.43
CA GLU A 144 -14.29 -6.76 10.85
C GLU A 144 -13.18 -7.51 11.57
N PHE A 145 -12.72 -6.95 12.70
CA PHE A 145 -11.71 -7.58 13.55
C PHE A 145 -12.36 -8.04 14.85
N ALA A 146 -12.05 -9.24 15.30
CA ALA A 146 -12.63 -9.79 16.52
C ALA A 146 -12.29 -8.90 17.74
N ASN A 147 -13.31 -8.53 18.52
CA ASN A 147 -13.22 -7.60 19.64
C ASN A 147 -12.68 -6.21 19.26
N ASP A 148 -12.81 -5.80 18.00
CA ASP A 148 -12.32 -4.52 17.48
C ASP A 148 -10.81 -4.31 17.71
N GLN A 149 -10.02 -5.40 17.63
CA GLN A 149 -8.56 -5.36 17.75
C GLN A 149 -7.89 -5.84 16.46
N ILE A 150 -7.07 -4.98 15.84
CA ILE A 150 -6.39 -5.23 14.56
C ILE A 150 -5.57 -6.53 14.56
N ASP A 151 -4.99 -6.91 15.70
CA ASP A 151 -4.16 -8.11 15.81
C ASP A 151 -4.94 -9.42 15.97
N ASN A 152 -6.25 -9.34 16.21
CA ASN A 152 -7.11 -10.51 16.35
C ASN A 152 -7.56 -11.07 14.99
N ASP A 153 -8.28 -12.19 15.02
CA ASP A 153 -8.85 -12.77 13.81
C ASP A 153 -9.76 -11.77 13.09
N MET A 154 -9.75 -11.82 11.76
CA MET A 154 -10.46 -10.88 10.91
C MET A 154 -11.42 -11.63 9.98
N LYS A 155 -12.55 -11.00 9.69
CA LYS A 155 -13.51 -11.47 8.70
C LYS A 155 -13.77 -10.38 7.65
N GLY A 156 -13.77 -10.79 6.38
CA GLY A 156 -14.21 -9.96 5.28
C GLY A 156 -15.71 -10.12 5.04
N HIS A 157 -16.42 -9.00 4.91
CA HIS A 157 -17.84 -8.94 4.55
C HIS A 157 -18.00 -8.30 3.19
N GLU A 158 -18.65 -9.00 2.27
CA GLU A 158 -18.95 -8.48 0.95
C GLU A 158 -19.85 -7.25 1.05
N THR A 159 -19.47 -6.18 0.36
CA THR A 159 -20.28 -4.97 0.28
C THR A 159 -21.01 -4.92 -1.06
N LYS A 160 -21.97 -4.00 -1.18
CA LYS A 160 -22.65 -3.73 -2.45
C LYS A 160 -21.82 -2.88 -3.42
N PHE A 161 -20.63 -2.43 -3.02
CA PHE A 161 -19.75 -1.62 -3.87
C PHE A 161 -18.88 -2.51 -4.75
N LYS A 162 -19.36 -2.73 -5.97
CA LYS A 162 -18.72 -3.56 -6.98
C LYS A 162 -18.84 -2.90 -8.35
N ILE A 163 -17.73 -2.86 -9.09
CA ILE A 163 -17.70 -2.39 -10.48
C ILE A 163 -17.08 -3.46 -11.35
N SER A 164 -17.77 -3.85 -12.42
CA SER A 164 -17.19 -4.71 -13.44
C SER A 164 -16.30 -3.91 -14.37
N ILE A 165 -15.13 -4.47 -14.68
CA ILE A 165 -14.12 -3.91 -15.57
C ILE A 165 -13.94 -4.82 -16.78
N ASN A 166 -13.47 -4.25 -17.89
CA ASN A 166 -13.18 -5.02 -19.09
C ASN A 166 -11.99 -5.95 -18.84
N GLU A 167 -12.06 -7.20 -19.35
CA GLU A 167 -10.99 -8.19 -19.14
C GLU A 167 -9.62 -7.78 -19.71
N THR A 168 -9.59 -6.81 -20.61
CA THR A 168 -8.36 -6.25 -21.20
C THR A 168 -7.68 -5.22 -20.30
N GLU A 169 -8.36 -4.72 -19.27
CA GLU A 169 -7.85 -3.70 -18.35
C GLU A 169 -7.42 -4.33 -17.02
N THR A 170 -6.20 -4.87 -16.97
CA THR A 170 -5.65 -5.45 -15.73
C THR A 170 -5.31 -4.35 -14.72
N VAL A 171 -5.87 -4.41 -13.52
CA VAL A 171 -5.46 -3.56 -12.39
C VAL A 171 -4.09 -4.03 -11.87
N LYS A 172 -3.15 -3.09 -11.72
CA LYS A 172 -1.78 -3.36 -11.22
C LYS A 172 -1.47 -2.67 -9.91
N LYS A 173 -2.16 -1.59 -9.59
CA LYS A 173 -1.92 -0.82 -8.37
C LYS A 173 -3.24 -0.29 -7.81
N ILE A 174 -3.42 -0.41 -6.51
CA ILE A 174 -4.50 0.22 -5.76
C ILE A 174 -3.86 1.03 -4.65
N ILE A 175 -4.30 2.28 -4.51
CA ILE A 175 -3.83 3.18 -3.46
C ILE A 175 -5.02 3.92 -2.91
N GLY A 176 -5.08 4.11 -1.60
CA GLY A 176 -6.02 5.04 -1.02
C GLY A 176 -5.38 6.01 -0.06
N ASN A 177 -6.20 6.93 0.42
CA ASN A 177 -5.81 7.89 1.44
C ASN A 177 -6.59 7.68 2.73
N ASN A 178 -6.21 8.44 3.77
CA ASN A 178 -6.86 8.37 5.08
C ASN A 178 -8.32 8.85 5.08
N ASN A 179 -8.79 9.48 3.99
CA ASN A 179 -10.17 9.92 3.81
C ASN A 179 -11.00 8.91 2.99
N GLY A 180 -10.44 7.71 2.74
CA GLY A 180 -11.10 6.62 2.05
C GLY A 180 -11.32 6.83 0.54
N ARG A 181 -10.59 7.75 -0.11
CA ARG A 181 -10.53 7.83 -1.58
C ARG A 181 -9.69 6.68 -2.12
N ILE A 182 -10.06 6.15 -3.28
CA ILE A 182 -9.41 4.99 -3.91
C ILE A 182 -8.97 5.37 -5.32
N PHE A 183 -7.71 5.12 -5.63
CA PHE A 183 -7.10 5.31 -6.94
C PHE A 183 -6.61 3.97 -7.47
N ILE A 184 -6.85 3.76 -8.76
CA ILE A 184 -6.61 2.51 -9.45
C ILE A 184 -5.69 2.79 -10.63
N GLY A 185 -4.56 2.10 -10.66
CA GLY A 185 -3.60 2.10 -11.76
C GLY A 185 -3.74 0.82 -12.57
N PHE A 186 -3.96 0.98 -13.87
CA PHE A 186 -4.09 -0.12 -14.82
C PHE A 186 -2.77 -0.41 -15.54
N GLU A 187 -2.64 -1.62 -16.09
CA GLU A 187 -1.48 -2.07 -16.85
C GLU A 187 -1.17 -1.21 -18.08
N ASN A 188 -2.19 -0.64 -18.71
CA ASN A 188 -2.07 0.30 -19.84
C ASN A 188 -1.61 1.71 -19.42
N GLY A 189 -1.34 1.94 -18.13
CA GLY A 189 -0.93 3.24 -17.59
C GLY A 189 -2.07 4.24 -17.43
N ASN A 190 -3.33 3.81 -17.55
CA ASN A 190 -4.48 4.60 -17.15
C ASN A 190 -4.60 4.62 -15.63
N VAL A 191 -5.11 5.75 -15.15
CA VAL A 191 -5.42 5.98 -13.74
C VAL A 191 -6.88 6.38 -13.62
N SER A 192 -7.59 5.76 -12.70
CA SER A 192 -8.99 6.06 -12.40
C SER A 192 -9.20 6.22 -10.90
N GLU A 193 -10.24 6.97 -10.52
CA GLU A 193 -10.73 7.06 -9.15
C GLU A 193 -11.96 6.15 -9.00
N PHE A 194 -11.93 5.26 -8.01
CA PHE A 194 -13.11 4.50 -7.61
C PHE A 194 -13.86 5.30 -6.54
N LYS A 195 -14.99 5.88 -6.93
CA LYS A 195 -15.88 6.62 -6.03
C LYS A 195 -16.99 5.70 -5.55
N TYR A 196 -17.34 5.83 -4.27
CA TYR A 196 -18.43 5.09 -3.64
C TYR A 196 -19.09 5.95 -2.58
N TRP A 197 -20.41 5.84 -2.49
CA TRP A 197 -21.27 6.61 -1.58
C TRP A 197 -22.60 5.88 -1.35
N ASN A 198 -23.29 6.25 -0.28
CA ASN A 198 -24.67 5.85 -0.03
C ASN A 198 -25.59 7.01 -0.44
N GLU A 199 -26.62 6.73 -1.23
CA GLU A 199 -27.63 7.70 -1.64
C GLU A 199 -28.97 7.39 -0.97
N ASN A 200 -29.62 8.43 -0.45
CA ASN A 200 -30.93 8.28 0.16
C ASN A 200 -31.97 8.01 -0.94
N SER A 201 -32.72 6.91 -0.79
CA SER A 201 -33.82 6.62 -1.71
C SER A 201 -34.93 7.66 -1.56
N TRP A 202 -35.41 8.19 -2.69
CA TRP A 202 -36.49 9.18 -2.73
C TRP A 202 -37.85 8.66 -2.25
N PHE A 203 -37.98 7.34 -2.01
CA PHE A 203 -39.22 6.69 -1.52
C PHE A 203 -39.08 5.87 -0.23
N GLY A 204 -37.98 5.94 0.51
CA GLY A 204 -37.92 5.22 1.80
C GLY A 204 -36.57 5.16 2.51
N THR A 205 -36.64 4.64 3.74
CA THR A 205 -35.62 4.53 4.80
C THR A 205 -34.38 3.68 4.45
N THR A 206 -34.18 3.31 3.18
CA THR A 206 -33.08 2.43 2.75
C THR A 206 -32.06 3.19 1.91
N ASN A 207 -30.82 3.22 2.38
CA ASN A 207 -29.69 3.76 1.63
C ASN A 207 -29.32 2.82 0.46
N ILE A 208 -29.12 3.40 -0.72
CA ILE A 208 -28.68 2.70 -1.92
C ILE A 208 -27.16 2.93 -2.06
N SER A 209 -26.39 1.86 -1.96
CA SER A 209 -24.95 1.88 -2.21
C SER A 209 -24.69 2.06 -3.70
N LYS A 210 -23.97 3.12 -4.07
CA LYS A 210 -23.53 3.40 -5.44
C LYS A 210 -22.01 3.48 -5.52
N CYS A 211 -21.47 3.09 -6.66
CA CYS A 211 -20.07 3.25 -6.98
C CYS A 211 -19.87 3.57 -8.46
N GLU A 212 -18.80 4.30 -8.76
CA GLU A 212 -18.43 4.73 -10.11
C GLU A 212 -16.91 4.70 -10.26
N LEU A 213 -16.43 4.33 -11.44
CA LEU A 213 -15.02 4.35 -11.80
C LEU A 213 -14.78 5.50 -12.79
N ILE A 214 -14.08 6.54 -12.34
CA ILE A 214 -13.88 7.77 -13.12
C ILE A 214 -12.45 7.79 -13.65
N SER A 215 -12.29 7.79 -14.98
CA SER A 215 -10.96 7.96 -15.59
C SER A 215 -10.40 9.34 -15.28
N LEU A 216 -9.17 9.37 -14.75
CA LEU A 216 -8.40 10.58 -14.49
C LEU A 216 -7.35 10.84 -15.57
N THR A 217 -7.19 9.91 -16.51
CA THR A 217 -6.25 10.05 -17.62
C THR A 217 -6.97 10.78 -18.75
N SER A 218 -6.48 11.96 -19.14
CA SER A 218 -7.13 12.73 -20.20
C SER A 218 -7.02 12.01 -21.55
N PRO A 219 -8.04 12.08 -22.42
CA PRO A 219 -7.97 11.53 -23.78
C PRO A 219 -7.07 12.34 -24.75
N LEU A 220 -6.32 13.34 -24.27
CA LEU A 220 -5.49 14.21 -25.11
C LEU A 220 -3.99 13.93 -24.96
N SER A 221 -3.53 12.85 -25.60
CA SER A 221 -2.13 12.73 -26.04
C SER A 221 -2.00 11.83 -27.28
N SER A 222 -2.96 11.88 -28.21
CA SER A 222 -2.88 11.19 -29.50
C SER A 222 -1.99 11.89 -30.53
N SER A 223 -1.30 12.99 -30.18
CA SER A 223 -0.45 13.75 -31.11
C SER A 223 1.06 13.71 -30.84
N LEU A 224 1.55 12.90 -29.90
CA LEU A 224 2.99 12.72 -29.71
C LEU A 224 3.41 11.26 -29.88
N SER A 225 3.78 10.97 -31.12
CA SER A 225 4.74 9.96 -31.60
C SER A 225 4.61 8.51 -31.09
N SER A 226 4.28 7.64 -32.04
CA SER A 226 4.35 6.17 -32.01
C SER A 226 5.78 5.62 -31.93
N SER A 227 6.62 6.12 -31.03
CA SER A 227 8.02 5.64 -30.85
C SER A 227 8.42 5.37 -29.40
N LEU A 228 7.46 5.38 -28.47
CA LEU A 228 7.70 5.18 -27.03
C LEU A 228 6.84 4.07 -26.41
N SER A 229 6.60 2.98 -27.14
CA SER A 229 5.87 1.80 -26.66
C SER A 229 6.61 0.96 -25.60
N THR A 230 7.53 1.58 -24.85
CA THR A 230 8.29 0.91 -23.79
C THR A 230 8.44 1.80 -22.55
N LEU A 231 7.45 2.64 -22.24
CA LEU A 231 7.39 3.34 -20.95
C LEU A 231 6.74 2.45 -19.88
N SER A 232 7.61 1.58 -19.35
CA SER A 232 7.73 1.18 -17.95
C SER A 232 6.82 1.95 -16.98
N TYR A 233 5.89 1.20 -16.37
CA TYR A 233 5.14 1.44 -15.12
C TYR A 233 5.03 2.90 -14.68
N LYS A 234 3.86 3.54 -14.89
CA LYS A 234 3.49 4.72 -14.11
C LYS A 234 3.25 4.27 -12.67
N MET A 235 4.30 4.29 -11.85
CA MET A 235 4.13 4.15 -10.40
C MET A 235 3.37 5.40 -9.92
N LEU A 236 2.32 5.16 -9.13
CA LEU A 236 1.68 6.20 -8.35
C LEU A 236 2.14 5.98 -6.91
N ASP A 237 2.51 7.05 -6.24
CA ASP A 237 2.71 7.07 -4.80
C ASP A 237 2.04 8.32 -4.22
N TYR A 238 1.58 8.20 -2.97
CA TYR A 238 1.24 9.36 -2.16
C TYR A 238 2.51 9.89 -1.51
N VAL A 239 2.85 11.15 -1.79
CA VAL A 239 3.84 11.89 -1.01
C VAL A 239 3.06 12.92 -0.19
N GLY A 240 2.85 12.60 1.09
CA GLY A 240 1.95 13.35 1.96
C GLY A 240 0.49 13.25 1.50
N HIS A 241 -0.10 14.37 1.06
CA HIS A 241 -1.49 14.45 0.57
C HIS A 241 -1.62 14.53 -0.96
N LYS A 242 -0.51 14.48 -1.71
CA LYS A 242 -0.51 14.60 -3.17
C LYS A 242 -0.26 13.25 -3.82
N LEU A 243 -1.08 12.92 -4.82
CA LEU A 243 -0.89 11.77 -5.68
C LEU A 243 0.12 12.16 -6.78
N LEU A 244 1.30 11.55 -6.78
CA LEU A 244 2.35 11.86 -7.75
C LEU A 244 2.56 10.68 -8.71
N PRO A 245 2.51 10.90 -10.04
CA PRO A 245 3.08 9.96 -10.98
C PRO A 245 4.61 10.03 -10.82
N THR A 246 5.24 8.93 -10.43
CA THR A 246 6.68 8.89 -10.09
C THR A 246 7.61 9.16 -11.28
N ASN A 247 7.08 9.28 -12.50
CA ASN A 247 7.83 9.61 -13.71
C ASN A 247 8.16 11.12 -13.88
N LEU A 248 7.88 11.98 -12.89
CA LEU A 248 8.25 13.41 -12.93
C LEU A 248 9.68 13.69 -12.46
N LEU A 249 10.38 12.71 -11.87
CA LEU A 249 11.82 12.81 -11.64
C LEU A 249 12.55 12.41 -12.94
N LYS A 250 13.24 13.38 -13.56
CA LYS A 250 14.02 13.15 -14.78
C LYS A 250 14.92 11.93 -14.61
N SER A 251 14.76 10.99 -15.53
CA SER A 251 15.54 9.77 -15.65
C SER A 251 17.04 10.05 -15.66
N SER A 252 17.68 9.77 -14.53
CA SER A 252 19.02 9.21 -14.49
C SER A 252 18.97 8.18 -13.37
N TYR A 253 19.39 6.96 -13.66
CA TYR A 253 19.38 5.77 -12.80
C TYR A 253 18.08 4.96 -12.81
N ARG A 254 18.13 3.87 -13.58
CA ARG A 254 17.26 2.70 -13.45
C ARG A 254 17.51 2.06 -12.09
N HIS A 255 16.88 2.58 -11.05
CA HIS A 255 16.66 1.79 -9.84
C HIS A 255 15.36 1.01 -10.04
N LYS A 256 15.46 -0.32 -10.01
CA LYS A 256 14.33 -1.17 -9.65
C LYS A 256 13.85 -0.65 -8.29
N PRO A 257 12.60 -0.20 -8.13
CA PRO A 257 12.09 0.18 -6.82
C PRO A 257 12.24 -1.05 -5.92
N ILE A 258 12.97 -0.90 -4.81
CA ILE A 258 12.97 -1.87 -3.73
C ILE A 258 11.61 -1.70 -3.04
N CYS A 259 10.61 -2.36 -3.58
CA CYS A 259 9.42 -2.78 -2.85
C CYS A 259 9.55 -4.29 -2.59
N ASP A 260 10.73 -4.72 -2.15
CA ASP A 260 10.98 -6.14 -1.96
C ASP A 260 10.80 -6.46 -0.48
N LEU A 261 9.63 -7.02 -0.16
CA LEU A 261 9.66 -8.21 0.67
C LEU A 261 10.56 -9.19 -0.10
N ILE A 262 11.83 -9.32 0.31
CA ILE A 262 12.71 -10.35 -0.23
C ILE A 262 12.17 -11.68 0.30
N ILE A 263 11.22 -12.28 -0.43
CA ILE A 263 10.93 -13.69 -0.25
C ILE A 263 12.18 -14.41 -0.75
N ASN A 264 12.96 -14.93 0.18
CA ASN A 264 14.10 -15.76 -0.17
C ASN A 264 13.56 -17.06 -0.79
N GLU A 265 13.41 -17.09 -2.12
CA GLU A 265 13.09 -18.30 -2.87
C GLU A 265 14.32 -19.22 -2.87
N ASN A 266 14.65 -19.78 -1.70
CA ASN A 266 15.64 -20.85 -1.58
C ASN A 266 14.92 -22.20 -1.41
N ILE A 267 13.91 -22.45 -2.24
CA ILE A 267 13.18 -23.73 -2.27
C ILE A 267 13.91 -24.77 -3.14
N ASN A 268 15.07 -24.47 -3.75
CA ASN A 268 15.72 -25.44 -4.64
C ASN A 268 17.25 -25.32 -4.78
N ASN A 269 18.02 -25.14 -3.70
CA ASN A 269 19.48 -25.24 -3.78
C ASN A 269 20.06 -26.26 -2.81
N ASP A 270 20.14 -27.49 -3.30
CA ASP A 270 20.91 -28.61 -2.75
C ASP A 270 22.44 -28.41 -2.92
N LYS A 271 22.95 -27.17 -2.77
CA LYS A 271 24.38 -26.87 -2.88
C LYS A 271 24.79 -25.76 -1.90
N TRP A 272 25.38 -26.21 -0.80
CA TRP A 272 26.21 -25.39 0.07
C TRP A 272 27.55 -25.10 -0.63
N LEU A 273 27.99 -23.85 -0.61
CA LEU A 273 29.40 -23.52 -0.80
C LEU A 273 29.82 -22.51 0.27
N PHE A 274 30.98 -22.82 0.84
CA PHE A 274 31.65 -22.26 2.02
C PHE A 274 31.90 -20.76 1.99
#